data_AF-X0ZTC4-F1
#
_entry.id   AF-X0ZTC4-F1
#
_cell.length_a   1.000
_cell.length_b   1.000
_cell.length_c   1.000
_cell.angle_alpha   90.00
_cell.angle_beta   90.00
_cell.angle_gamma   90.00
#
_symmetry.space_group_name_H-M   'P 1'
#
loop_
_entity.id
_entity.type
_entity.pdbx_description
1 polymer ?
#
loop_
_entity_poly.entity_id
_entity_poly.type
_entity_poly.pdbx_seq_one_letter_code
_entity_poly.pdbx_strand_id
1 'polypeptide(L)'
;MTREEVLYDLRKKFKDDIIEVFDKSPKRVYVEIRPDSIVQVASYIFKDLKARFNTASGVDLRYHMEILYHFLIEDINLLISLRVKLQKPNLEIDSLAPVFEGANWIEREMHEILGINFKDHL
;
A
#
# COMPACT_ATOMS: atom_id res chain seq x y z
N MET A 1 -9.45 10.44 16.44
CA MET A 1 -8.54 9.41 15.90
C MET A 1 -7.13 9.89 16.17
N THR A 2 -6.35 9.12 16.93
CA THR A 2 -4.93 9.36 17.17
C THR A 2 -4.08 8.42 16.31
N ARG A 3 -2.78 8.68 16.22
CA ARG A 3 -1.84 7.80 15.54
C ARG A 3 -1.82 6.41 16.16
N GLU A 4 -1.81 6.34 17.48
CA GLU A 4 -1.73 5.09 18.24
C GLU A 4 -2.98 4.24 18.03
N GLU A 5 -4.16 4.88 17.99
CA GLU A 5 -5.43 4.22 17.65
C GLU A 5 -5.39 3.62 16.23
N VAL A 6 -4.91 4.38 15.24
CA VAL A 6 -4.80 3.91 13.86
C VAL A 6 -3.89 2.68 13.75
N LEU A 7 -2.71 2.73 14.36
CA LEU A 7 -1.76 1.62 14.32
C LEU A 7 -2.29 0.40 15.10
N TYR A 8 -2.99 0.62 16.20
CA TYR A 8 -3.63 -0.45 16.96
C TYR A 8 -4.72 -1.14 16.12
N ASP A 9 -5.60 -0.36 15.49
CA ASP A 9 -6.69 -0.90 14.67
C ASP A 9 -6.17 -1.65 13.44
N LEU A 10 -5.15 -1.13 12.77
CA LEU A 10 -4.50 -1.82 11.65
C LEU A 10 -3.92 -3.17 12.09
N ARG A 11 -3.16 -3.19 13.19
CA ARG A 11 -2.58 -4.43 13.73
C ARG A 11 -3.64 -5.43 14.19
N LYS A 12 -4.76 -4.94 14.74
CA LYS A 12 -5.84 -5.78 15.24
C LYS A 12 -6.64 -6.40 14.10
N LYS A 13 -6.98 -5.63 13.06
CA LYS A 13 -7.80 -6.08 11.93
C LYS A 13 -7.01 -6.96 10.95
N PHE A 14 -5.75 -6.62 10.69
CA PHE A 14 -4.93 -7.24 9.65
C PHE A 14 -3.71 -7.95 10.24
N LYS A 15 -3.88 -8.52 11.44
CA LYS A 15 -2.79 -9.15 12.19
C LYS A 15 -2.05 -10.19 11.36
N ASP A 16 -2.79 -11.03 10.65
CA ASP A 16 -2.20 -12.10 9.87
C ASP A 16 -1.60 -11.58 8.57
N ASP A 17 -2.13 -10.49 8.01
CA ASP A 17 -1.70 -9.90 6.72
C ASP A 17 -0.44 -9.03 6.83
N ILE A 18 -0.24 -8.39 7.98
CA ILE A 18 0.89 -7.50 8.24
C ILE A 18 2.13 -8.34 8.57
N ILE A 19 3.16 -8.18 7.74
CA ILE A 19 4.46 -8.83 7.91
C ILE A 19 5.33 -8.02 8.87
N GLU A 20 5.41 -6.71 8.64
CA GLU A 20 6.26 -5.82 9.42
C GLU A 20 5.62 -4.43 9.52
N VAL A 21 5.84 -3.75 10.64
CA VAL A 21 5.54 -2.32 10.76
C VAL A 21 6.82 -1.61 11.17
N PHE A 22 7.32 -0.76 10.30
CA PHE A 22 8.49 0.06 10.55
C PHE A 22 8.06 1.49 10.90
N ASP A 23 8.17 1.81 12.19
CA ASP A 23 7.92 3.15 12.72
C ASP A 23 9.14 4.05 12.45
N LYS A 24 9.05 4.85 11.38
CA LYS A 24 10.15 5.73 10.96
C LYS A 24 10.19 7.03 11.74
N SER A 25 9.03 7.63 11.99
CA SER A 25 8.88 8.88 12.73
C SER A 25 7.44 9.07 13.21
N PRO A 26 7.17 10.03 14.13
CA PRO A 26 5.81 10.34 14.59
C PRO A 26 4.80 10.61 13.48
N LYS A 27 5.26 11.02 12.29
CA LYS A 27 4.41 11.35 11.14
C LYS A 27 4.53 10.36 9.98
N ARG A 28 5.37 9.33 10.07
CA ARG A 28 5.62 8.40 8.97
C ARG A 28 5.80 6.97 9.45
N VAL A 29 4.98 6.08 8.93
CA VAL A 29 5.03 4.65 9.22
C VAL A 29 4.99 3.86 7.91
N TYR A 30 5.77 2.79 7.85
CA TYR A 30 5.71 1.83 6.76
C TYR A 30 5.07 0.55 7.29
N VAL A 31 4.14 0.00 6.53
CA VAL A 31 3.44 -1.24 6.88
C VAL A 31 3.66 -2.20 5.72
N GLU A 32 4.48 -3.21 5.96
CA GLU A 32 4.68 -4.29 5.01
C GLU A 32 3.57 -5.31 5.17
N ILE A 33 2.91 -5.64 4.07
CA ILE A 33 1.80 -6.60 4.02
C ILE A 33 2.08 -7.67 2.96
N ARG A 34 1.37 -8.79 3.07
CA ARG A 34 1.35 -9.75 1.97
C ARG A 34 0.69 -9.17 0.71
N PRO A 35 1.12 -9.60 -0.49
CA PRO A 35 0.53 -9.12 -1.75
C PRO A 35 -0.97 -9.37 -1.90
N ASP A 36 -1.46 -10.53 -1.45
CA ASP A 36 -2.87 -10.93 -1.51
C ASP A 36 -3.79 -10.07 -0.62
N SER A 37 -3.20 -9.37 0.35
CA SER A 37 -3.94 -8.51 1.29
C SER A 37 -4.08 -7.06 0.80
N ILE A 38 -3.51 -6.70 -0.36
CA ILE A 38 -3.41 -5.30 -0.79
C ILE A 38 -4.77 -4.62 -0.92
N VAL A 39 -5.75 -5.27 -1.58
CA VAL A 39 -7.07 -4.70 -1.84
C VAL A 39 -7.80 -4.43 -0.53
N GLN A 40 -7.81 -5.40 0.39
CA GLN A 40 -8.52 -5.27 1.67
C GLN A 40 -7.88 -4.20 2.58
N VAL A 41 -6.55 -4.16 2.69
CA VAL A 41 -5.84 -3.22 3.57
C VAL A 41 -5.91 -1.80 3.01
N ALA A 42 -5.66 -1.62 1.70
CA ALA A 42 -5.75 -0.32 1.06
C ALA A 42 -7.18 0.21 1.06
N SER A 43 -8.19 -0.65 0.85
CA SER A 43 -9.60 -0.27 0.96
C SER A 43 -9.93 0.27 2.34
N TYR A 44 -9.46 -0.39 3.40
CA TYR A 44 -9.67 0.07 4.77
C TYR A 44 -9.01 1.43 5.03
N ILE A 45 -7.75 1.59 4.61
CA ILE A 45 -7.02 2.85 4.79
C ILE A 45 -7.69 3.99 4.03
N PHE A 46 -8.11 3.74 2.79
CA PHE A 46 -8.73 4.77 1.95
C PHE A 46 -10.15 5.12 2.39
N LYS A 47 -11.01 4.12 2.64
CA LYS A 47 -12.45 4.31 2.88
C LYS A 47 -12.77 4.53 4.36
N ASP A 48 -12.31 3.64 5.25
CA ASP A 48 -12.66 3.68 6.66
C ASP A 48 -11.82 4.70 7.44
N LEU A 49 -10.50 4.74 7.20
CA LEU A 49 -9.64 5.76 7.81
C LEU A 49 -9.68 7.11 7.07
N LYS A 50 -10.41 7.17 5.94
CA LYS A 50 -10.56 8.36 5.08
C LYS A 50 -9.21 8.97 4.68
N ALA A 51 -8.18 8.13 4.51
CA ALA A 51 -6.86 8.61 4.12
C ALA A 51 -6.85 9.00 2.65
N ARG A 52 -6.18 10.10 2.32
CA ARG A 52 -5.97 10.53 0.95
C ARG A 52 -4.86 9.69 0.32
N PHE A 53 -5.14 9.06 -0.82
CA PHE A 53 -4.11 8.46 -1.65
C PHE A 53 -3.28 9.56 -2.34
N ASN A 54 -1.96 9.53 -2.18
CA ASN A 54 -1.07 10.52 -2.77
C ASN A 54 -0.45 10.01 -4.07
N THR A 55 0.25 8.87 -3.98
CA THR A 55 0.96 8.26 -5.11
C THR A 55 1.41 6.84 -4.71
N ALA A 56 1.88 6.08 -5.69
CA ALA A 56 2.62 4.83 -5.49
C ALA A 56 4.02 4.93 -6.11
N SER A 57 4.96 4.14 -5.60
CA SER A 57 6.30 4.05 -6.18
C SER A 57 6.77 2.60 -6.24
N GLY A 58 7.41 2.24 -7.34
CA GLY A 58 8.07 0.94 -7.51
C GLY A 58 9.56 1.04 -7.23
N VAL A 59 10.14 0.04 -6.58
CA VAL A 59 11.57 -0.06 -6.31
C VAL A 59 12.08 -1.40 -6.80
N ASP A 60 12.97 -1.35 -7.80
CA ASP A 60 13.57 -2.56 -8.35
C ASP A 60 14.77 -3.00 -7.50
N LEU A 61 14.67 -4.18 -6.88
CA LEU A 61 15.74 -4.81 -6.12
C LEU A 61 16.21 -6.10 -6.80
N ARG A 62 17.36 -6.59 -6.34
CA ARG A 62 18.04 -7.73 -6.99
C ARG A 62 17.15 -8.97 -7.13
N TYR A 63 16.36 -9.30 -6.10
CA TYR A 63 15.60 -10.55 -6.03
C TYR A 63 14.07 -10.34 -6.08
N HIS A 64 13.61 -9.12 -5.82
CA HIS A 64 12.18 -8.79 -5.73
C HIS A 64 11.93 -7.37 -6.22
N MET A 65 10.68 -7.06 -6.52
CA MET A 65 10.19 -5.70 -6.76
C MET A 65 9.42 -5.25 -5.52
N GLU A 66 9.59 -4.00 -5.07
CA GLU A 66 8.72 -3.42 -4.04
C GLU A 66 7.75 -2.43 -4.66
N ILE A 67 6.52 -2.40 -4.15
CA ILE A 67 5.57 -1.33 -4.40
C ILE A 67 5.26 -0.66 -3.07
N LEU A 68 5.35 0.67 -3.06
CA LEU A 68 5.02 1.51 -1.91
C LEU A 68 3.81 2.38 -2.27
N TYR A 69 2.66 2.12 -1.64
CA TYR A 69 1.46 2.97 -1.77
C TYR A 69 1.41 3.96 -0.61
N HIS A 70 1.33 5.26 -0.92
CA HIS A 70 1.42 6.32 0.07
C HIS A 70 0.05 6.96 0.34
N PHE A 71 -0.40 6.86 1.59
CA PHE A 71 -1.66 7.43 2.09
C PHE A 71 -1.39 8.44 3.19
N LEU A 72 -2.07 9.59 3.14
CA LEU A 72 -2.01 10.60 4.18
C LEU A 72 -3.35 10.67 4.92
N ILE A 73 -3.32 10.48 6.24
CA ILE A 73 -4.43 10.83 7.12
C ILE A 73 -4.23 12.28 7.55
N GLU A 74 -5.01 13.18 6.97
CA GLU A 74 -4.79 14.63 7.08
C GLU A 74 -5.01 15.16 8.51
N ASP A 75 -6.07 14.70 9.18
CA ASP A 75 -6.43 15.13 10.54
C ASP A 75 -5.31 14.96 11.59
N ILE A 76 -4.49 13.92 11.43
CA ILE A 76 -3.37 13.62 12.33
C ILE A 76 -2.00 13.78 11.67
N ASN A 77 -1.97 14.28 10.42
CA ASN A 77 -0.75 14.44 9.63
C ASN A 77 0.14 13.19 9.64
N LEU A 78 -0.47 12.03 9.42
CA LEU A 78 0.19 10.72 9.44
C LEU A 78 0.28 10.15 8.02
N LEU A 79 1.50 9.97 7.53
CA LEU A 79 1.80 9.30 6.28
C LEU A 79 2.00 7.79 6.52
N ILE A 80 1.09 6.98 5.98
CA ILE A 80 1.16 5.52 5.98
C ILE A 80 1.63 5.08 4.59
N SER A 81 2.74 4.35 4.54
CA SER A 81 3.24 3.75 3.30
C SER A 81 3.04 2.23 3.37
N LEU A 82 2.08 1.71 2.61
CA LEU A 82 1.94 0.27 2.44
C LEU A 82 3.07 -0.23 1.55
N ARG A 83 3.86 -1.19 2.03
CA ARG A 83 4.88 -1.88 1.24
C ARG A 83 4.37 -3.27 0.87
N VAL A 84 4.50 -3.62 -0.41
CA VAL A 84 4.32 -4.98 -0.91
C VAL A 84 5.60 -5.41 -1.61
N LYS A 85 6.02 -6.66 -1.39
CA LYS A 85 7.17 -7.27 -2.08
C LYS A 85 6.67 -8.36 -3.04
N LEU A 86 7.02 -8.23 -4.32
CA LEU A 86 6.71 -9.20 -5.37
C LEU A 86 8.00 -9.93 -5.78
N GLN A 87 7.99 -11.25 -5.72
CA GLN A 87 9.17 -12.06 -6.00
C GLN A 87 9.39 -12.22 -7.51
N LYS A 88 10.61 -11.98 -8.00
CA LYS A 88 10.92 -12.21 -9.41
C LYS A 88 10.97 -13.72 -9.72
N PRO A 89 10.54 -14.17 -10.92
CA PRO A 89 10.08 -13.36 -12.05
C PRO A 89 8.57 -13.02 -12.03
N ASN A 90 7.83 -13.51 -11.05
CA ASN A 90 6.37 -13.39 -11.00
C ASN A 90 5.96 -12.06 -10.36
N LEU A 91 5.99 -10.99 -11.16
CA LEU A 91 5.58 -9.65 -10.75
C LEU A 91 4.09 -9.47 -11.00
N GLU A 92 3.25 -9.95 -10.09
CA GLU A 92 1.80 -9.84 -10.19
C GLU A 92 1.16 -9.43 -8.87
N ILE A 93 0.14 -8.57 -8.95
CA ILE A 93 -0.63 -8.09 -7.80
C ILE A 93 -2.04 -7.69 -8.23
N ASP A 94 -3.02 -7.69 -7.32
CA ASP A 94 -4.34 -7.12 -7.57
C ASP A 94 -4.29 -5.59 -7.68
N SER A 95 -4.99 -5.02 -8.66
CA SER A 95 -5.09 -3.58 -8.88
C SER A 95 -5.91 -2.88 -7.80
N LEU A 96 -5.50 -1.66 -7.43
CA LEU A 96 -6.29 -0.75 -6.60
C LEU A 96 -7.14 0.22 -7.43
N ALA A 97 -7.01 0.26 -8.76
CA ALA A 97 -7.82 1.10 -9.63
C ALA A 97 -9.34 0.89 -9.44
N PRO A 98 -9.86 -0.36 -9.25
CA PRO A 98 -11.27 -0.56 -8.91
C PRO A 98 -11.68 -0.04 -7.53
N VAL A 99 -10.73 0.16 -6.62
CA VAL A 99 -11.00 0.65 -5.25
C VAL A 99 -11.07 2.17 -5.24
N PHE A 100 -10.12 2.83 -5.89
CA PHE A 100 -10.06 4.28 -6.06
C PHE A 100 -9.35 4.65 -7.38
N GLU A 101 -10.00 5.52 -8.16
CA GLU A 101 -9.56 5.91 -9.51
C GLU A 101 -8.13 6.48 -9.54
N GLY A 102 -7.69 7.11 -8.43
CA GLY A 102 -6.34 7.66 -8.31
C GLY A 102 -5.20 6.65 -8.49
N ALA A 103 -5.44 5.35 -8.30
CA ALA A 103 -4.44 4.31 -8.55
C ALA A 103 -4.23 4.02 -10.05
N ASN A 104 -5.21 4.31 -10.91
CA ASN A 104 -5.21 3.88 -12.31
C ASN A 104 -3.92 4.29 -13.04
N TRP A 105 -3.64 5.60 -13.07
CA TRP A 105 -2.50 6.14 -13.82
C TRP A 105 -1.15 5.64 -13.33
N ILE A 106 -0.93 5.59 -12.01
CA ILE A 106 0.36 5.19 -11.45
C ILE A 106 0.60 3.68 -11.59
N GLU A 107 -0.45 2.86 -11.52
CA GLU A 107 -0.34 1.42 -11.79
C GLU A 107 -0.06 1.15 -13.27
N ARG A 108 -0.66 1.91 -14.20
CA ARG A 108 -0.31 1.84 -15.63
C ARG A 108 1.15 2.22 -15.88
N GLU A 109 1.64 3.29 -15.27
CA GLU A 109 3.04 3.69 -15.38
C GLU A 109 3.99 2.59 -14.85
N MET A 110 3.68 2.01 -13.68
CA MET A 110 4.46 0.90 -13.12
C MET A 110 4.40 -0.36 -14.00
N HIS A 111 3.27 -0.63 -14.64
CA HIS A 111 3.15 -1.73 -15.60
C HIS A 111 4.08 -1.51 -16.80
N GLU A 112 4.02 -0.33 -17.43
CA GLU A 112 4.79 0.01 -18.62
C GLU A 112 6.29 0.09 -18.35
N ILE A 113 6.71 0.65 -17.22
CA ILE A 113 8.13 0.89 -16.89
C ILE A 113 8.77 -0.30 -16.18
N LEU A 114 8.05 -0.93 -15.24
CA LEU A 114 8.61 -1.97 -14.35
C LEU A 114 8.12 -3.39 -14.66
N GLY A 115 7.16 -3.54 -15.57
CA GLY A 115 6.65 -4.85 -15.99
C GLY A 115 5.79 -5.55 -14.94
N ILE A 116 5.22 -4.82 -13.98
CA ILE A 116 4.35 -5.39 -12.94
C ILE A 116 2.95 -5.63 -13.54
N ASN A 117 2.44 -6.85 -13.44
CA ASN A 117 1.08 -7.19 -13.85
C ASN A 117 0.08 -6.82 -12.75
N PHE A 118 -0.82 -5.88 -13.04
CA PHE A 118 -1.92 -5.50 -12.14
C PHE A 118 -3.19 -6.22 -12.60
N LYS A 119 -3.65 -7.21 -11.83
CA LYS A 119 -4.89 -7.95 -12.13
C LYS A 119 -6.11 -7.07 -11.93
N ASP A 120 -7.14 -7.29 -12.75
CA ASP A 120 -8.40 -6.56 -12.70
C ASP A 120 -8.26 -5.03 -12.85
N HIS A 121 -7.18 -4.60 -13.51
CA HIS A 121 -6.95 -3.21 -13.89
C HIS A 121 -7.81 -2.86 -15.11
N LEU A 122 -8.79 -1.97 -14.94
CA LEU A 122 -9.79 -1.58 -15.94
C LEU A 122 -9.43 -0.26 -16.65
#